data_AF-A0A3Q3H156-F1
#
_entry.id   AF-A0A3Q3H156-F1
#
_cell.length_a   1.000
_cell.length_b   1.000
_cell.length_c   1.000
_cell.angle_alpha   90.00
_cell.angle_beta   90.00
_cell.angle_gamma   90.00
#
_symmetry.space_group_name_H-M   'P 1'
#
loop_
_entity.id
_entity.type
_entity.pdbx_description
1 polymer ?
#
loop_
_entity_poly.entity_id
_entity_poly.type
_entity_poly.pdbx_seq_one_letter_code
_entity_poly.pdbx_strand_id
1 'polypeptide(L)'
;MFICFPFSRKRIQKDNITFHPNNTVSYREYRRYFFEPTMSVGSESDVVTIPNMLVLGAAVMMENMPFAVRLMISATFKTFKEGPFLTKTVGELMWGYDSGLVDFLNKYLPGMLPSSGKFGLFADFNNSNTGLFTINTGKDDIGKVHKVDSWNGLTKVTHTPQCNMINGTAGQMWPPFMTKESTLPFYSPDACRSMELVYQRPGEMKGIPLYRYVAPKTLFANGTDYAPNEGFCPCRQSGLLNVSSCRHNSPVFISHPHFFNADPVLLDYVNGLSPSEDKHGLFIDIHPETGVPLNVSIRLQLNLYMKKVSAITCIHCSGYIDGPILTTFHTNLVILPAVMEYMQYGFIALGLATILIASLVYHKSVCLDSSEEEDDVLHIKELSFSIRLFRALDVVVEAGGPSLSHPRGLTSKTI
;
A
#
# COMPACT_ATOMS: atom_id res chain seq x y z
N MET A 1 3.31 2.39 10.17
CA MET A 1 3.16 3.64 10.95
C MET A 1 2.04 4.43 10.31
N PHE A 2 0.84 4.45 10.91
CA PHE A 2 -0.28 5.26 10.42
C PHE A 2 -0.25 6.58 11.15
N ILE A 3 -0.02 7.66 10.41
CA ILE A 3 0.01 9.01 10.97
C ILE A 3 -1.43 9.48 11.07
N CYS A 4 -1.90 9.70 12.30
CA CYS A 4 -3.18 10.36 12.54
C CYS A 4 -2.96 11.85 12.28
N PHE A 5 -3.38 12.33 11.11
CA PHE A 5 -3.25 13.74 10.75
C PHE A 5 -4.23 14.62 11.55
N PRO A 6 -3.89 15.90 11.76
CA PRO A 6 -4.78 16.90 12.32
C PRO A 6 -6.05 17.06 11.48
N PHE A 7 -7.19 17.17 12.15
CA PHE A 7 -8.48 17.49 11.53
C PHE A 7 -8.46 18.93 11.01
N SER A 8 -8.88 19.10 9.76
CA SER A 8 -8.99 20.41 9.13
C SER A 8 -10.40 20.62 8.59
N ARG A 9 -10.96 21.81 8.86
CA ARG A 9 -12.20 22.28 8.25
C ARG A 9 -11.92 22.82 6.85
N LYS A 10 -12.57 22.24 5.84
CA LYS A 10 -12.52 22.72 4.45
C LYS A 10 -13.65 23.71 4.19
N ARG A 11 -13.32 24.92 3.73
CA ARG A 11 -14.28 25.90 3.19
C ARG A 11 -14.17 25.90 1.67
N ILE A 12 -15.32 25.80 1.01
CA ILE A 12 -15.43 25.80 -0.45
C ILE A 12 -16.21 27.03 -0.90
N GLN A 13 -15.69 27.76 -1.89
CA GLN A 13 -16.35 28.91 -2.49
C GLN A 13 -16.26 28.83 -4.01
N LYS A 14 -17.39 29.01 -4.69
CA LYS A 14 -17.42 29.17 -6.15
C LYS A 14 -17.18 30.63 -6.50
N ASP A 15 -16.31 30.87 -7.46
CA ASP A 15 -15.93 32.21 -7.92
C ASP A 15 -15.87 32.27 -9.46
N ASN A 16 -15.83 33.48 -10.02
CA ASN A 16 -15.89 33.74 -11.47
C ASN A 16 -17.05 33.01 -12.15
N ILE A 17 -18.26 33.19 -11.62
CA ILE A 17 -19.47 32.52 -12.09
C ILE A 17 -19.99 33.20 -13.35
N THR A 18 -20.05 32.46 -14.45
CA THR A 18 -20.54 32.96 -15.74
C THR A 18 -21.61 32.02 -16.29
N PHE A 19 -22.79 32.57 -16.56
CA PHE A 19 -23.89 31.84 -17.22
C PHE A 19 -23.80 31.97 -18.73
N HIS A 20 -24.11 30.89 -19.43
CA HIS A 20 -24.01 30.80 -20.88
C HIS A 20 -25.39 30.62 -21.55
N PRO A 21 -25.56 31.05 -22.82
CA PRO A 21 -26.81 30.87 -23.55
C PRO A 21 -27.22 29.40 -23.76
N ASN A 22 -26.27 28.47 -23.73
CA ASN A 22 -26.49 27.02 -23.88
C ASN A 22 -26.95 26.34 -22.57
N ASN A 23 -27.52 27.10 -21.62
CA ASN A 23 -27.99 26.59 -20.32
C ASN A 23 -26.90 25.94 -19.44
N THR A 24 -25.64 26.33 -19.64
CA THR A 24 -24.52 25.94 -18.77
C THR A 24 -24.05 27.10 -17.90
N VAL A 25 -23.31 26.79 -16.84
CA VAL A 25 -22.66 27.75 -15.96
C VAL A 25 -21.21 27.33 -15.72
N SER A 26 -20.30 28.27 -15.90
CA SER A 26 -18.89 28.08 -15.58
C SER A 26 -18.52 28.69 -14.24
N TYR A 27 -17.67 28.03 -13.46
CA TYR A 27 -17.14 28.55 -12.20
C TYR A 27 -15.79 27.90 -11.85
N ARG A 28 -15.03 28.58 -10.99
CA ARG A 28 -13.87 27.99 -10.31
C ARG A 28 -14.22 27.71 -8.85
N GLU A 29 -13.87 26.52 -8.36
CA GLU A 29 -14.07 26.14 -6.98
C GLU A 29 -12.78 26.36 -6.18
N TYR A 30 -12.77 27.34 -5.27
CA TYR A 30 -11.66 27.59 -4.37
C TYR A 30 -11.85 26.83 -3.05
N ARG A 31 -10.78 26.19 -2.60
CA ARG A 31 -10.74 25.38 -1.38
C ARG A 31 -9.77 26.01 -0.39
N ARG A 32 -10.23 26.28 0.83
CA ARG A 32 -9.38 26.76 1.94
C ARG A 32 -9.48 25.78 3.09
N TYR A 33 -8.36 25.49 3.73
CA TYR A 33 -8.28 24.56 4.86
C TYR A 33 -7.91 25.33 6.11
N PHE A 34 -8.63 25.05 7.20
CA PHE A 34 -8.43 25.64 8.51
C PHE A 34 -8.22 24.52 9.51
N PHE A 35 -7.07 24.49 10.17
CA PHE A 35 -6.79 23.51 11.21
C PHE A 35 -7.77 23.65 12.39
N GLU A 36 -8.28 22.54 12.90
CA GLU A 36 -9.21 22.49 14.03
C GLU A 36 -8.58 21.69 15.18
N PRO A 37 -7.94 22.35 16.16
CA PRO A 37 -7.22 21.68 17.23
C PRO A 37 -8.12 20.79 18.08
N THR A 38 -9.35 21.23 18.36
CA THR A 38 -10.31 20.53 19.24
C THR A 38 -10.86 19.23 18.67
N MET A 39 -10.76 19.04 17.35
CA MET A 39 -11.20 17.84 16.64
C MET A 39 -10.02 16.96 16.23
N SER A 40 -8.80 17.33 16.65
CA SER A 40 -7.56 16.67 16.28
C SER A 40 -6.97 15.91 17.46
N VAL A 41 -6.36 14.76 17.20
CA VAL A 41 -5.64 13.98 18.22
C VAL A 41 -4.34 14.67 18.63
N GLY A 42 -3.73 15.43 17.72
CA GLY A 42 -2.46 16.11 17.88
C GLY A 42 -2.43 17.47 17.18
N SER A 43 -1.27 18.12 17.20
CA SER A 43 -1.09 19.44 16.58
C SER A 43 -0.32 19.34 15.26
N GLU A 44 -0.36 20.40 14.45
CA GLU A 44 0.46 20.49 13.24
C GLU A 44 1.97 20.53 13.54
N SER A 45 2.39 20.80 14.78
CA SER A 45 3.80 20.77 15.18
C SER A 45 4.31 19.38 15.55
N ASP A 46 3.44 18.36 15.59
CA ASP A 46 3.85 16.99 15.91
C ASP A 46 4.82 16.48 14.84
N VAL A 47 5.89 15.82 15.28
CA VAL A 47 6.97 15.37 14.41
C VAL A 47 6.74 13.92 14.02
N VAL A 48 6.78 13.63 12.72
CA VAL A 48 6.59 12.30 12.18
C VAL A 48 7.64 11.99 11.12
N THR A 49 7.96 10.70 10.98
CA THR A 49 8.87 10.19 9.97
C THR A 49 8.08 9.50 8.87
N ILE A 50 8.26 9.94 7.62
CA ILE A 50 7.61 9.34 6.45
C ILE A 50 8.64 8.98 5.37
N PRO A 51 8.28 8.09 4.43
CA PRO A 51 9.08 7.91 3.22
C PRO A 51 9.29 9.24 2.50
N ASN A 52 10.53 9.53 2.14
CA ASN A 52 10.89 10.74 1.41
C ASN A 52 10.43 10.62 -0.04
N MET A 53 9.22 11.09 -0.32
CA MET A 53 8.61 10.98 -1.65
C MET A 53 9.43 11.65 -2.74
N LEU A 54 10.18 12.71 -2.43
CA LEU A 54 11.04 13.39 -3.39
C LEU A 54 12.22 12.49 -3.79
N VAL A 55 12.99 11.99 -2.81
CA VAL A 55 14.15 11.13 -3.09
C VAL A 55 13.73 9.81 -3.73
N LEU A 56 12.73 9.16 -3.16
CA LEU A 56 12.29 7.84 -3.59
C LEU A 56 11.57 7.89 -4.94
N GLY A 57 10.72 8.90 -5.17
CA GLY A 57 10.06 9.12 -6.45
C GLY A 57 11.08 9.43 -7.56
N ALA A 58 12.02 10.34 -7.28
CA ALA A 58 13.09 10.69 -8.20
C ALA A 58 13.97 9.48 -8.56
N ALA A 59 14.30 8.63 -7.58
CA ALA A 59 15.07 7.42 -7.82
C ALA A 59 14.39 6.51 -8.86
N VAL A 60 13.08 6.28 -8.72
CA VAL A 60 12.30 5.48 -9.66
C VAL A 60 12.22 6.15 -11.04
N MET A 61 11.97 7.45 -11.10
CA MET A 61 11.84 8.18 -12.36
C MET A 61 13.15 8.20 -13.18
N MET A 62 14.30 8.15 -12.51
CA MET A 62 15.61 8.24 -13.15
C MET A 62 16.31 6.89 -13.31
N GLU A 63 15.59 5.78 -13.12
CA GLU A 63 16.18 4.45 -13.14
C GLU A 63 16.88 4.08 -14.46
N ASN A 64 16.34 4.59 -15.58
CA ASN A 64 16.75 4.29 -16.95
C ASN A 64 17.82 5.27 -17.45
N MET A 65 18.23 6.23 -16.62
CA MET A 65 19.30 7.17 -16.95
C MET A 65 20.67 6.47 -16.96
N PRO A 66 21.65 7.00 -17.71
CA PRO A 66 23.01 6.47 -17.71
C PRO A 66 23.59 6.34 -16.30
N PHE A 67 24.43 5.33 -16.06
CA PHE A 67 25.01 5.05 -14.75
C PHE A 67 25.69 6.27 -14.11
N ALA A 68 26.45 7.04 -14.90
CA ALA A 68 27.10 8.27 -14.44
C ALA A 68 26.10 9.31 -13.90
N VAL A 69 24.94 9.47 -14.56
CA VAL A 69 23.88 10.40 -14.13
C VAL A 69 23.28 9.93 -12.79
N ARG A 70 23.00 8.62 -12.66
CA ARG A 70 22.49 8.04 -11.40
C ARG A 70 23.48 8.22 -10.24
N LEU A 71 24.78 8.08 -10.51
CA LEU A 71 25.83 8.33 -9.51
C LEU A 71 25.87 9.81 -9.09
N MET A 72 25.79 10.73 -10.05
CA MET A 72 25.72 12.18 -9.77
C MET A 72 24.52 12.53 -8.91
N ILE A 73 23.33 12.02 -9.24
CA ILE A 73 22.12 12.22 -8.44
C ILE A 73 22.29 11.66 -7.02
N SER A 74 22.83 10.44 -6.89
CA SER A 74 23.08 9.85 -5.58
C SER A 74 24.06 10.69 -4.76
N ALA A 75 25.08 11.25 -5.39
CA ALA A 75 26.03 12.17 -4.75
C ALA A 75 25.35 13.48 -4.33
N THR A 76 24.45 14.02 -5.16
CA THR A 76 23.63 15.20 -4.83
C THR A 76 22.76 14.93 -3.61
N PHE A 77 21.98 13.84 -3.58
CA PHE A 77 21.17 13.50 -2.40
C PHE A 77 22.02 13.38 -1.14
N LYS A 78 23.19 12.72 -1.23
CA LYS A 78 24.11 12.61 -0.10
C LYS A 78 24.65 13.97 0.36
N THR A 79 24.94 14.88 -0.58
CA THR A 79 25.47 16.22 -0.29
C THR A 79 24.44 17.08 0.44
N PHE A 80 23.17 17.00 0.03
CA PHE A 80 22.06 17.69 0.67
C PHE A 80 21.50 16.94 1.90
N LYS A 81 22.11 15.82 2.30
CA LYS A 81 21.67 14.96 3.41
C LYS A 81 20.23 14.46 3.26
N GLU A 82 19.80 14.26 2.01
CA GLU A 82 18.47 13.77 1.67
C GLU A 82 18.45 12.24 1.76
N GLY A 83 17.73 11.72 2.75
CA GLY A 83 17.59 10.30 3.03
C GLY A 83 16.32 9.67 2.44
N PRO A 84 16.19 8.33 2.48
CA PRO A 84 14.98 7.61 2.05
C PRO A 84 13.75 7.88 2.92
N PHE A 85 13.97 8.33 4.16
CA PHE A 85 12.95 8.76 5.09
C PHE A 85 13.28 10.18 5.51
N LEU A 86 12.24 10.98 5.75
CA LEU A 86 12.36 12.34 6.25
C LEU A 86 11.52 12.49 7.50
N THR A 87 12.04 13.26 8.46
CA THR A 87 11.40 13.53 9.75
C THR A 87 11.09 15.02 9.80
N LYS A 88 9.80 15.36 9.85
CA LYS A 88 9.29 16.74 9.76
C LYS A 88 8.02 16.89 10.59
N THR A 89 7.65 18.13 10.87
CA THR A 89 6.35 18.41 11.50
C THR A 89 5.21 18.09 10.54
N VAL A 90 4.03 17.76 11.06
CA VAL A 90 2.87 17.46 10.23
C VAL A 90 2.48 18.65 9.34
N GLY A 91 2.56 19.88 9.85
CA GLY A 91 2.31 21.10 9.08
C GLY A 91 3.27 21.28 7.91
N GLU A 92 4.57 21.02 8.12
CA GLU A 92 5.58 21.01 7.04
C GLU A 92 5.27 19.94 5.98
N LEU A 93 4.87 18.73 6.38
CA LEU A 93 4.55 17.66 5.44
C LEU A 93 3.31 17.94 4.61
N MET A 94 2.29 18.53 5.22
CA MET A 94 1.03 18.86 4.56
C MET A 94 1.18 20.08 3.65
N TRP A 95 1.63 21.20 4.20
CA TRP A 95 1.59 22.51 3.55
C TRP A 95 2.91 22.92 2.90
N GLY A 96 3.95 22.14 3.13
CA GLY A 96 5.24 22.26 2.47
C GLY A 96 6.36 22.76 3.39
N TYR A 97 7.57 22.31 3.08
CA TYR A 97 8.80 22.73 3.73
C TYR A 97 9.84 23.18 2.70
N ASP A 98 10.76 24.02 3.17
CA ASP A 98 11.90 24.47 2.39
C ASP A 98 12.98 23.37 2.39
N SER A 99 13.53 23.09 1.21
CA SER A 99 14.62 22.11 1.02
C SER A 99 15.72 22.75 0.18
N GLY A 100 16.95 22.69 0.69
CA GLY A 100 18.12 23.18 -0.05
C GLY A 100 18.33 22.46 -1.38
N LEU A 101 17.86 21.21 -1.50
CA LEU A 101 17.87 20.48 -2.77
C LEU A 101 16.87 21.09 -3.75
N VAL A 102 15.65 21.40 -3.31
CA VAL A 102 14.62 22.01 -4.16
C VAL A 102 15.07 23.38 -4.64
N ASP A 103 15.64 24.20 -3.76
CA ASP A 103 16.20 25.51 -4.10
C ASP A 103 17.33 25.41 -5.12
N PHE A 104 18.25 24.46 -4.93
CA PHE A 104 19.32 24.17 -5.87
C PHE A 104 18.77 23.78 -7.25
N LEU A 105 17.79 22.86 -7.29
CA LEU A 105 17.20 22.39 -8.53
C LEU A 105 16.43 23.50 -9.25
N ASN A 106 15.63 24.29 -8.55
CA ASN A 106 14.91 25.41 -9.15
C ASN A 106 15.85 26.48 -9.71
N LYS A 107 17.00 26.70 -9.06
CA LYS A 107 17.99 27.69 -9.50
C LYS A 107 18.82 27.24 -10.71
N TYR A 108 19.25 25.98 -10.74
CA TYR A 108 20.21 25.49 -11.74
C TYR A 108 19.59 24.59 -12.82
N LEU A 109 18.42 23.99 -12.55
CA LEU A 109 17.68 23.08 -13.44
C LEU A 109 16.18 23.46 -13.47
N PRO A 110 15.84 24.67 -13.96
CA PRO A 110 14.46 25.15 -13.95
C PRO A 110 13.54 24.22 -14.75
N GLY A 111 12.37 23.92 -14.20
CA GLY A 111 11.36 23.04 -14.81
C GLY A 111 11.54 21.54 -14.51
N MET A 112 12.60 21.15 -13.77
CA MET A 112 12.80 19.76 -13.38
C MET A 112 11.87 19.32 -12.24
N LEU A 113 11.51 20.24 -11.34
CA LEU A 113 10.51 20.02 -10.31
C LEU A 113 9.20 20.72 -10.65
N PRO A 114 8.06 20.13 -10.29
CA PRO A 114 6.75 20.71 -10.59
C PRO A 114 6.42 21.94 -9.75
N SER A 115 7.06 22.10 -8.59
CA SER A 115 6.87 23.23 -7.69
C SER A 115 8.09 24.16 -7.72
N SER A 116 7.87 25.44 -7.98
CA SER A 116 8.90 26.50 -7.92
C SER A 116 9.21 26.98 -6.49
N GLY A 117 8.81 26.20 -5.47
CA GLY A 117 8.93 26.55 -4.05
C GLY A 117 8.91 25.33 -3.14
N LYS A 118 8.12 25.36 -2.07
CA LYS A 118 8.09 24.32 -1.02
C LYS A 118 7.63 22.96 -1.53
N PHE A 119 8.20 21.90 -0.97
CA PHE A 119 7.72 20.53 -1.21
C PHE A 119 6.81 20.09 -0.08
N GLY A 120 5.59 19.66 -0.40
CA GLY A 120 4.61 19.12 0.55
C GLY A 120 3.52 18.35 -0.18
N LEU A 121 2.80 17.48 0.54
CA LEU A 121 1.73 16.65 -0.05
C LEU A 121 0.60 17.50 -0.63
N PHE A 122 0.33 18.64 0.00
CA PHE A 122 -0.76 19.56 -0.31
C PHE A 122 -0.29 21.02 -0.38
N ALA A 123 0.99 21.26 -0.71
CA ALA A 123 1.60 22.60 -0.68
C ALA A 123 0.80 23.63 -1.49
N ASP A 124 0.30 23.24 -2.67
CA ASP A 124 -0.49 24.12 -3.56
C ASP A 124 -2.01 23.94 -3.43
N PHE A 125 -2.50 23.29 -2.37
CA PHE A 125 -3.93 23.00 -2.20
C PHE A 125 -4.68 24.10 -1.46
N ASN A 126 -3.98 24.88 -0.62
CA ASN A 126 -4.64 25.88 0.18
C ASN A 126 -4.89 27.16 -0.63
N ASN A 127 -6.13 27.64 -0.60
CA ASN A 127 -6.59 28.80 -1.38
C ASN A 127 -6.39 28.65 -2.89
N SER A 128 -6.39 27.41 -3.40
CA SER A 128 -6.32 27.11 -4.82
C SER A 128 -7.62 26.53 -5.35
N ASN A 129 -7.69 26.32 -6.67
CA ASN A 129 -8.82 25.71 -7.36
C ASN A 129 -8.36 24.56 -8.25
N THR A 130 -9.27 23.61 -8.50
CA THR A 130 -8.99 22.41 -9.31
C THR A 130 -9.35 22.59 -10.79
N GLY A 131 -9.39 23.83 -11.28
CA GLY A 131 -9.73 24.17 -12.66
C GLY A 131 -11.10 24.82 -12.84
N LEU A 132 -11.41 25.16 -14.09
CA LEU A 132 -12.68 25.74 -14.51
C LEU A 132 -13.66 24.63 -14.84
N PHE A 133 -14.74 24.52 -14.07
CA PHE A 133 -15.84 23.62 -14.38
C PHE A 133 -16.91 24.37 -15.15
N THR A 134 -17.38 23.81 -16.26
CA THR A 134 -18.62 24.19 -16.92
C THR A 134 -19.61 23.06 -16.70
N ILE A 135 -20.74 23.36 -16.08
CA ILE A 135 -21.78 22.37 -15.73
C ILE A 135 -23.12 22.78 -16.31
N ASN A 136 -23.98 21.79 -16.52
CA ASN A 136 -25.36 21.99 -16.93
C ASN A 136 -26.19 22.55 -15.76
N THR A 137 -27.00 23.58 -16.04
CA THR A 137 -27.88 24.22 -15.03
C THR A 137 -29.16 23.44 -14.76
N GLY A 138 -29.52 22.50 -15.65
CA GLY A 138 -30.78 21.76 -15.58
C GLY A 138 -32.01 22.54 -16.07
N LYS A 139 -31.81 23.74 -16.65
CA LYS A 139 -32.90 24.59 -17.16
C LYS A 139 -33.64 23.97 -18.35
N ASP A 140 -32.91 23.27 -19.23
CA ASP A 140 -33.47 22.53 -20.36
C ASP A 140 -34.01 21.16 -19.93
N ASP A 141 -33.22 20.44 -19.13
CA ASP A 141 -33.52 19.10 -18.66
C ASP A 141 -32.96 18.91 -17.25
N ILE A 142 -33.84 18.72 -16.27
CA ILE A 142 -33.46 18.51 -14.87
C ILE A 142 -32.58 17.27 -14.69
N GLY A 143 -32.71 16.26 -15.57
CA GLY A 143 -31.85 15.07 -15.61
C GLY A 143 -30.39 15.35 -15.96
N LYS A 144 -30.06 16.58 -16.40
CA LYS A 144 -28.69 17.03 -16.66
C LYS A 144 -28.11 17.93 -15.58
N VAL A 145 -28.89 18.38 -14.61
CA VAL A 145 -28.42 19.32 -13.59
C VAL A 145 -27.11 18.83 -12.94
N HIS A 146 -26.14 19.74 -12.78
CA HIS A 146 -24.80 19.47 -12.24
C HIS A 146 -23.89 18.54 -13.06
N LYS A 147 -24.35 17.94 -14.17
CA LYS A 147 -23.47 17.18 -15.06
C LYS A 147 -22.42 18.10 -15.67
N VAL A 148 -21.17 17.63 -15.66
CA VAL A 148 -20.03 18.36 -16.24
C VAL A 148 -20.18 18.35 -17.75
N ASP A 149 -20.21 19.53 -18.34
CA ASP A 149 -20.10 19.74 -19.79
C ASP A 149 -18.62 19.73 -20.19
N SER A 150 -17.79 20.50 -19.48
CA SER A 150 -16.36 20.54 -19.70
C SER A 150 -15.58 20.92 -18.43
N TRP A 151 -14.31 20.50 -18.39
CA TRP A 151 -13.33 20.89 -17.39
C TRP A 151 -12.11 21.48 -18.07
N ASN A 152 -11.75 22.73 -17.73
CA ASN A 152 -10.72 23.52 -18.41
C ASN A 152 -10.92 23.60 -19.94
N GLY A 153 -12.17 23.64 -20.40
CA GLY A 153 -12.54 23.64 -21.83
C GLY A 153 -12.40 22.27 -22.51
N LEU A 154 -12.01 21.23 -21.78
CA LEU A 154 -11.89 19.87 -22.28
C LEU A 154 -13.12 19.06 -21.91
N THR A 155 -13.62 18.27 -22.86
CA THR A 155 -14.68 17.25 -22.63
C THR A 155 -14.09 15.86 -22.40
N LYS A 156 -12.79 15.70 -22.71
CA LYS A 156 -12.01 14.48 -22.52
C LYS A 156 -10.61 14.85 -22.00
N VAL A 157 -10.11 14.09 -21.03
CA VAL A 157 -8.73 14.19 -20.54
C VAL A 157 -7.79 13.44 -21.51
N THR A 158 -6.49 13.73 -21.51
CA THR A 158 -5.52 13.15 -22.45
C THR A 158 -4.73 12.00 -21.81
N HIS A 159 -5.31 10.80 -21.77
CA HIS A 159 -4.67 9.54 -21.36
C HIS A 159 -4.83 8.44 -22.41
N THR A 160 -5.92 7.66 -22.36
CA THR A 160 -6.28 6.58 -23.31
C THR A 160 -7.78 6.66 -23.68
N PRO A 161 -8.20 6.33 -24.90
CA PRO A 161 -9.54 6.65 -25.43
C PRO A 161 -10.73 6.26 -24.52
N GLN A 162 -10.63 5.13 -23.82
CA GLN A 162 -11.65 4.57 -22.93
C GLN A 162 -11.68 5.26 -21.56
N CYS A 163 -10.55 5.78 -21.10
CA CYS A 163 -10.35 6.31 -19.76
C CYS A 163 -10.41 7.85 -19.69
N ASN A 164 -10.48 8.48 -20.86
CA ASN A 164 -10.41 9.92 -21.04
C ASN A 164 -11.72 10.67 -20.77
N MET A 165 -12.84 9.98 -20.64
CA MET A 165 -14.14 10.66 -20.58
C MET A 165 -14.33 11.37 -19.24
N ILE A 166 -14.73 12.64 -19.29
CA ILE A 166 -15.22 13.41 -18.15
C ILE A 166 -16.71 13.12 -18.04
N ASN A 167 -17.09 12.23 -17.12
CA ASN A 167 -18.44 11.73 -16.97
C ASN A 167 -19.04 12.17 -15.63
N GLY A 168 -20.36 12.31 -15.62
CA GLY A 168 -21.14 12.58 -14.41
C GLY A 168 -21.02 14.02 -13.93
N THR A 169 -21.05 14.22 -12.61
CA THR A 169 -21.07 15.56 -12.01
C THR A 169 -19.70 15.94 -11.44
N ALA A 170 -19.59 17.15 -10.91
CA ALA A 170 -18.40 17.58 -10.16
C ALA A 170 -18.31 16.98 -8.74
N GLY A 171 -19.17 16.00 -8.40
CA GLY A 171 -19.17 15.31 -7.10
C GLY A 171 -19.83 16.07 -5.95
N GLN A 172 -20.53 17.17 -6.24
CA GLN A 172 -21.21 18.00 -5.23
C GLN A 172 -22.70 17.64 -5.09
N MET A 173 -23.37 17.39 -6.21
CA MET A 173 -24.79 17.08 -6.32
C MET A 173 -25.01 16.21 -7.56
N TRP A 174 -26.12 15.50 -7.59
CA TRP A 174 -26.56 14.67 -8.72
C TRP A 174 -27.98 15.04 -9.13
N PRO A 175 -28.43 14.61 -10.33
CA PRO A 175 -29.80 14.82 -10.75
C PRO A 175 -30.83 14.21 -9.77
N PRO A 176 -32.03 14.81 -9.64
CA PRO A 176 -33.11 14.32 -8.80
C PRO A 176 -33.76 13.04 -9.35
N PHE A 177 -34.71 12.49 -8.58
CA PHE A 177 -35.52 11.32 -8.93
C PHE A 177 -34.70 10.04 -9.15
N MET A 178 -33.76 9.80 -8.24
CA MET A 178 -32.87 8.64 -8.29
C MET A 178 -33.59 7.33 -7.95
N THR A 179 -33.28 6.29 -8.72
CA THR A 179 -33.74 4.91 -8.47
C THR A 179 -32.60 4.03 -7.93
N LYS A 180 -32.90 2.79 -7.51
CA LYS A 180 -31.88 1.85 -7.04
C LYS A 180 -30.94 1.37 -8.14
N GLU A 181 -31.37 1.47 -9.40
CA GLU A 181 -30.62 1.15 -10.61
C GLU A 181 -29.73 2.33 -11.05
N SER A 182 -30.01 3.53 -10.54
CA SER A 182 -29.19 4.71 -10.83
C SER A 182 -27.80 4.54 -10.22
N THR A 183 -26.76 5.05 -10.88
CA THR A 183 -25.38 5.13 -10.37
C THR A 183 -24.96 6.58 -10.14
N LEU A 184 -23.83 6.80 -9.45
CA LEU A 184 -23.27 8.14 -9.20
C LEU A 184 -21.93 8.32 -9.93
N PRO A 185 -21.93 8.63 -11.24
CA PRO A 185 -20.72 9.04 -11.93
C PRO A 185 -20.31 10.45 -11.49
N PHE A 186 -19.01 10.66 -11.30
CA PHE A 186 -18.44 11.97 -11.03
C PHE A 186 -16.99 12.07 -11.51
N TYR A 187 -16.58 13.25 -11.93
CA TYR A 187 -15.21 13.54 -12.32
C TYR A 187 -14.42 14.13 -11.15
N SER A 188 -13.27 13.53 -10.83
CA SER A 188 -12.36 14.03 -9.81
C SER A 188 -11.04 14.46 -10.47
N PRO A 189 -10.75 15.79 -10.52
CA PRO A 189 -9.45 16.27 -10.97
C PRO A 189 -8.28 15.72 -10.14
N ASP A 190 -8.51 15.45 -8.85
CA ASP A 190 -7.49 14.97 -7.92
C ASP A 190 -7.10 13.50 -8.14
N ALA A 191 -8.04 12.69 -8.65
CA ALA A 191 -7.84 11.29 -9.07
C ALA A 191 -7.66 11.14 -10.59
N CYS A 192 -7.81 12.24 -11.33
CA CYS A 192 -7.48 12.38 -12.75
C CYS A 192 -8.28 11.44 -13.67
N ARG A 193 -9.48 11.07 -13.21
CA ARG A 193 -10.43 10.24 -13.95
C ARG A 193 -11.84 10.46 -13.43
N SER A 194 -12.79 9.98 -14.23
CA SER A 194 -14.16 9.75 -13.77
C SER A 194 -14.24 8.48 -12.94
N MET A 195 -15.04 8.55 -11.88
CA MET A 195 -15.33 7.46 -10.95
C MET A 195 -16.84 7.29 -10.84
N GLU A 196 -17.29 6.09 -10.47
CA GLU A 196 -18.70 5.76 -10.37
C GLU A 196 -18.96 4.98 -9.07
N LEU A 197 -19.95 5.43 -8.30
CA LEU A 197 -20.44 4.72 -7.12
C LEU A 197 -21.74 3.98 -7.45
N VAL A 198 -21.94 2.84 -6.80
CA VAL A 198 -23.08 1.96 -7.02
C VAL A 198 -23.97 1.90 -5.78
N TYR A 199 -25.27 1.71 -5.99
CA TYR A 199 -26.23 1.56 -4.90
C TYR A 199 -25.87 0.36 -4.02
N GLN A 200 -25.92 0.54 -2.71
CA GLN A 200 -25.74 -0.54 -1.73
C GLN A 200 -27.07 -0.84 -1.02
N ARG A 201 -27.67 0.17 -0.39
CA ARG A 201 -28.83 -0.02 0.50
C ARG A 201 -29.62 1.27 0.75
N PRO A 202 -30.89 1.18 1.15
CA PRO A 202 -31.62 2.34 1.65
C PRO A 202 -31.21 2.64 3.10
N GLY A 203 -31.56 3.84 3.57
CA GLY A 203 -31.37 4.26 4.95
C GLY A 203 -32.21 5.49 5.27
N GLU A 204 -32.02 6.01 6.47
CA GLU A 204 -32.67 7.21 6.95
C GLU A 204 -31.71 8.00 7.84
N MET A 205 -31.73 9.34 7.72
CA MET A 205 -30.97 10.22 8.59
C MET A 205 -31.89 11.34 9.09
N LYS A 206 -32.13 11.39 10.41
CA LYS A 206 -32.98 12.40 11.04
C LYS A 206 -34.37 12.52 10.38
N GLY A 207 -35.02 11.39 10.05
CA GLY A 207 -36.32 11.38 9.37
C GLY A 207 -36.26 11.56 7.84
N ILE A 208 -35.08 11.76 7.26
CA ILE A 208 -34.90 11.98 5.82
C ILE A 208 -34.48 10.67 5.16
N PRO A 209 -35.24 10.13 4.19
CA PRO A 209 -34.88 8.90 3.49
C PRO A 209 -33.64 9.12 2.62
N LEU A 210 -32.77 8.12 2.54
CA LEU A 210 -31.55 8.20 1.74
C LEU A 210 -31.21 6.88 1.08
N TYR A 211 -30.45 6.96 -0.01
CA TYR A 211 -29.77 5.82 -0.61
C TYR A 211 -28.27 5.91 -0.35
N ARG A 212 -27.68 4.81 0.13
CA ARG A 212 -26.24 4.68 0.31
C ARG A 212 -25.62 4.15 -0.98
N TYR A 213 -24.72 4.95 -1.54
CA TYR A 213 -23.87 4.59 -2.66
C TYR A 213 -22.45 4.35 -2.17
N VAL A 214 -21.80 3.30 -2.68
CA VAL A 214 -20.44 2.91 -2.26
C VAL A 214 -19.52 2.73 -3.46
N ALA A 215 -18.22 2.85 -3.24
CA ALA A 215 -17.23 2.47 -4.23
C ALA A 215 -17.28 0.96 -4.47
N PRO A 216 -17.55 0.49 -5.71
CA PRO A 216 -17.49 -0.93 -6.02
C PRO A 216 -16.05 -1.43 -5.99
N LYS A 217 -15.84 -2.74 -5.77
CA LYS A 217 -14.50 -3.36 -5.84
C LYS A 217 -13.81 -3.14 -7.19
N THR A 218 -14.58 -2.96 -8.26
CA THR A 218 -14.08 -2.69 -9.61
C THR A 218 -13.49 -1.28 -9.77
N LEU A 219 -13.74 -0.35 -8.84
CA LEU A 219 -13.33 1.06 -9.00
C LEU A 219 -11.80 1.21 -9.18
N PHE A 220 -11.02 0.47 -8.41
CA PHE A 220 -9.55 0.46 -8.47
C PHE A 220 -8.99 -0.91 -8.88
N ALA A 221 -9.82 -1.78 -9.47
CA ALA A 221 -9.38 -3.09 -9.93
C ALA A 221 -8.39 -2.97 -11.11
N ASN A 222 -7.50 -3.95 -11.21
CA ASN A 222 -6.59 -4.12 -12.35
C ASN A 222 -7.40 -4.32 -13.64
N GLY A 223 -6.89 -3.83 -14.77
CA GLY A 223 -7.46 -4.08 -16.10
C GLY A 223 -7.65 -5.55 -16.45
N THR A 224 -6.82 -6.45 -15.91
CA THR A 224 -6.99 -7.92 -16.06
C THR A 224 -8.24 -8.44 -15.36
N ASP A 225 -8.61 -7.84 -14.21
CA ASP A 225 -9.75 -8.25 -13.40
C ASP A 225 -11.02 -7.51 -13.85
N TYR A 226 -10.86 -6.30 -14.39
CA TYR A 226 -11.95 -5.47 -14.90
C TYR A 226 -11.48 -4.72 -16.16
N ALA A 227 -11.78 -5.28 -17.34
CA ALA A 227 -11.34 -4.78 -18.64
C ALA A 227 -11.56 -3.26 -18.87
N PRO A 228 -12.66 -2.63 -18.41
CA PRO A 228 -12.82 -1.17 -18.55
C PRO A 228 -11.75 -0.33 -17.84
N ASN A 229 -10.97 -0.91 -16.92
CA ASN A 229 -9.85 -0.24 -16.26
C ASN A 229 -8.49 -0.40 -16.96
N GLU A 230 -8.40 -1.13 -18.07
CA GLU A 230 -7.13 -1.39 -18.78
C GLU A 230 -6.38 -0.11 -19.17
N GLY A 231 -7.10 0.94 -19.55
CA GLY A 231 -6.48 2.21 -19.93
C GLY A 231 -5.93 3.05 -18.78
N PHE A 232 -6.08 2.62 -17.52
CA PHE A 232 -5.48 3.25 -16.32
C PHE A 232 -4.16 2.56 -15.87
N CYS A 233 -3.64 1.61 -16.66
CA CYS A 233 -2.35 0.97 -16.44
C CYS A 233 -1.14 1.96 -16.56
N PRO A 234 0.08 1.65 -16.05
CA PRO A 234 0.62 0.33 -15.68
C PRO A 234 -0.11 -0.30 -14.50
N CYS A 235 -0.76 -1.42 -14.80
CA CYS A 235 -1.59 -2.11 -13.84
C CYS A 235 -0.72 -2.84 -12.80
N ARG A 236 -1.06 -2.60 -11.54
CA ARG A 236 -0.50 -3.27 -10.37
C ARG A 236 -1.58 -4.16 -9.78
N GLN A 237 -1.34 -4.68 -8.58
CA GLN A 237 -2.36 -5.39 -7.82
C GLN A 237 -3.67 -4.60 -7.78
N SER A 238 -4.80 -5.32 -7.85
CA SER A 238 -6.13 -4.73 -7.76
C SER A 238 -6.29 -3.94 -6.46
N GLY A 239 -6.98 -2.79 -6.54
CA GLY A 239 -7.13 -1.83 -5.45
C GLY A 239 -6.15 -0.65 -5.50
N LEU A 240 -5.31 -0.55 -6.53
CA LEU A 240 -4.38 0.54 -6.77
C LEU A 240 -4.69 1.26 -8.09
N LEU A 241 -4.89 2.57 -8.02
CA LEU A 241 -5.04 3.45 -9.17
C LEU A 241 -3.76 4.26 -9.39
N ASN A 242 -3.13 4.13 -10.55
CA ASN A 242 -1.99 4.97 -10.91
C ASN A 242 -2.45 6.41 -11.24
N VAL A 243 -1.85 7.40 -10.59
CA VAL A 243 -2.12 8.83 -10.82
C VAL A 243 -0.88 9.60 -11.27
N SER A 244 0.16 8.92 -11.74
CA SER A 244 1.42 9.55 -12.16
C SER A 244 1.22 10.60 -13.25
N SER A 245 0.34 10.32 -14.21
CA SER A 245 0.01 11.16 -15.37
C SER A 245 -0.42 12.58 -15.02
N CYS A 246 -1.06 12.78 -13.87
CA CYS A 246 -1.49 14.09 -13.39
C CYS A 246 -0.72 14.58 -12.16
N ARG A 247 0.27 13.80 -11.71
CA ARG A 247 1.18 14.14 -10.61
C ARG A 247 2.60 14.27 -11.13
N HIS A 248 2.76 14.94 -12.28
CA HIS A 248 4.06 15.24 -12.90
C HIS A 248 4.95 14.01 -13.09
N ASN A 249 4.33 12.89 -13.51
CA ASN A 249 4.97 11.59 -13.68
C ASN A 249 5.57 10.98 -12.40
N SER A 250 5.27 11.53 -11.23
CA SER A 250 5.64 10.95 -9.94
C SER A 250 4.98 9.58 -9.76
N PRO A 251 5.68 8.56 -9.24
CA PRO A 251 5.18 7.18 -9.15
C PRO A 251 4.19 6.99 -7.97
N VAL A 252 3.11 7.77 -7.97
CA VAL A 252 2.09 7.82 -6.92
C VAL A 252 0.84 7.05 -7.33
N PHE A 253 0.29 6.31 -6.37
CA PHE A 253 -0.93 5.51 -6.52
C PHE A 253 -1.96 5.91 -5.47
N ILE A 254 -3.23 5.88 -5.84
CA ILE A 254 -4.36 6.05 -4.93
C ILE A 254 -4.97 4.67 -4.62
N SER A 255 -5.35 4.45 -3.37
CA SER A 255 -6.12 3.29 -2.93
C SER A 255 -7.21 3.70 -1.93
N HIS A 256 -8.03 2.75 -1.50
CA HIS A 256 -8.74 2.94 -0.23
C HIS A 256 -7.76 2.88 0.96
N PRO A 257 -8.10 3.50 2.10
CA PRO A 257 -7.29 3.41 3.31
C PRO A 257 -7.09 1.97 3.78
N HIS A 258 -5.90 1.70 4.29
CA HIS A 258 -5.44 0.37 4.70
C HIS A 258 -5.63 -0.71 3.64
N PHE A 259 -5.61 -0.32 2.36
CA PHE A 259 -5.88 -1.21 1.21
C PHE A 259 -7.22 -1.97 1.33
N PHE A 260 -8.25 -1.34 1.90
CA PHE A 260 -9.59 -1.90 1.90
C PHE A 260 -10.07 -2.19 0.47
N ASN A 261 -10.71 -3.35 0.26
CA ASN A 261 -11.12 -3.84 -1.07
C ASN A 261 -9.99 -3.99 -2.11
N ALA A 262 -8.74 -4.11 -1.68
CA ALA A 262 -7.59 -4.37 -2.55
C ALA A 262 -7.13 -5.83 -2.47
N ASP A 263 -6.15 -6.18 -3.31
CA ASP A 263 -5.46 -7.47 -3.30
C ASP A 263 -4.79 -7.72 -1.92
N PRO A 264 -5.04 -8.86 -1.25
CA PRO A 264 -4.46 -9.16 0.05
C PRO A 264 -2.93 -9.08 0.11
N VAL A 265 -2.22 -9.33 -0.99
CA VAL A 265 -0.74 -9.23 -1.00
C VAL A 265 -0.26 -7.81 -0.65
N LEU A 266 -1.11 -6.79 -0.82
CA LEU A 266 -0.79 -5.42 -0.44
C LEU A 266 -0.68 -5.23 1.08
N LEU A 267 -1.31 -6.12 1.86
CA LEU A 267 -1.25 -6.10 3.31
C LEU A 267 0.09 -6.57 3.85
N ASP A 268 0.84 -7.37 3.07
CA ASP A 268 2.13 -7.93 3.47
C ASP A 268 3.28 -6.91 3.36
N TYR A 269 3.11 -5.83 2.57
CA TYR A 269 4.14 -4.82 2.40
C TYR A 269 4.28 -3.84 3.57
N VAL A 270 3.26 -3.69 4.41
CA VAL A 270 3.25 -2.70 5.50
C VAL A 270 2.60 -3.25 6.77
N ASN A 271 3.37 -3.35 7.84
CA ASN A 271 2.84 -3.74 9.14
C ASN A 271 1.87 -2.70 9.72
N GLY A 272 0.79 -3.20 10.34
CA GLY A 272 -0.24 -2.40 11.03
C GLY A 272 -1.46 -2.05 10.19
N LEU A 273 -1.56 -2.55 8.96
CA LEU A 273 -2.76 -2.40 8.13
C LEU A 273 -3.94 -3.18 8.75
N SER A 274 -5.14 -2.60 8.70
CA SER A 274 -6.35 -3.18 9.30
C SER A 274 -7.58 -2.70 8.51
N PRO A 275 -7.78 -3.21 7.28
CA PRO A 275 -8.88 -2.79 6.42
C PRO A 275 -10.24 -3.07 7.09
N SER A 276 -11.16 -2.10 7.05
CA SER A 276 -12.54 -2.26 7.54
C SER A 276 -13.48 -1.35 6.77
N GLU A 277 -14.69 -1.83 6.49
CA GLU A 277 -15.67 -1.07 5.72
C GLU A 277 -16.08 0.22 6.43
N ASP A 278 -16.36 0.16 7.73
CA ASP A 278 -16.84 1.33 8.49
C ASP A 278 -15.80 2.46 8.55
N LYS A 279 -14.51 2.12 8.70
CA LYS A 279 -13.43 3.12 8.81
C LYS A 279 -12.83 3.52 7.48
N HIS A 280 -12.87 2.67 6.46
CA HIS A 280 -12.11 2.86 5.22
C HIS A 280 -12.97 2.84 3.95
N GLY A 281 -14.25 2.50 4.06
CA GLY A 281 -15.19 2.57 2.96
C GLY A 281 -15.42 4.01 2.49
N LEU A 282 -15.52 4.16 1.16
CA LEU A 282 -15.95 5.37 0.49
C LEU A 282 -17.44 5.25 0.19
N PHE A 283 -18.24 6.18 0.70
CA PHE A 283 -19.68 6.19 0.47
C PHE A 283 -20.26 7.61 0.38
N ILE A 284 -21.42 7.69 -0.28
CA ILE A 284 -22.25 8.89 -0.35
C ILE A 284 -23.69 8.47 -0.03
N ASP A 285 -24.25 9.04 1.02
CA ASP A 285 -25.67 8.96 1.34
C ASP A 285 -26.39 10.13 0.67
N ILE A 286 -27.32 9.84 -0.23
CA ILE A 286 -28.00 10.83 -1.06
C ILE A 286 -29.51 10.79 -0.85
N HIS A 287 -30.14 11.97 -0.80
CA HIS A 287 -31.60 12.06 -0.79
C HIS A 287 -32.14 11.78 -2.21
N PRO A 288 -32.93 10.71 -2.42
CA PRO A 288 -33.24 10.22 -3.77
C PRO A 288 -34.06 11.20 -4.60
N GLU A 289 -35.00 11.93 -3.98
CA GLU A 289 -35.88 12.86 -4.71
C GLU A 289 -35.15 14.13 -5.17
N THR A 290 -34.11 14.58 -4.45
CA THR A 290 -33.43 15.85 -4.75
C THR A 290 -32.03 15.69 -5.32
N GLY A 291 -31.41 14.52 -5.19
CA GLY A 291 -30.02 14.29 -5.60
C GLY A 291 -28.99 15.05 -4.74
N VAL A 292 -29.39 15.47 -3.53
CA VAL A 292 -28.54 16.20 -2.59
C VAL A 292 -27.85 15.22 -1.63
N PRO A 293 -26.51 15.24 -1.51
CA PRO A 293 -25.80 14.44 -0.52
C PRO A 293 -26.11 14.90 0.90
N LEU A 294 -26.44 13.96 1.77
CA LEU A 294 -26.73 14.20 3.18
C LEU A 294 -25.54 13.87 4.09
N ASN A 295 -24.81 12.80 3.74
CA ASN A 295 -23.65 12.33 4.49
C ASN A 295 -22.64 11.72 3.52
N VAL A 296 -21.38 12.10 3.67
CA VAL A 296 -20.34 11.80 2.68
C VAL A 296 -19.10 11.34 3.40
N SER A 297 -18.55 10.21 2.95
CA SER A 297 -17.24 9.75 3.36
C SER A 297 -16.38 9.50 2.14
N ILE A 298 -15.53 10.48 1.81
CA ILE A 298 -14.51 10.35 0.77
C ILE A 298 -13.19 10.05 1.47
N ARG A 299 -12.72 8.81 1.32
CA ARG A 299 -11.50 8.34 1.96
C ARG A 299 -10.59 7.70 0.91
N LEU A 300 -9.39 8.27 0.78
CA LEU A 300 -8.38 7.84 -0.16
C LEU A 300 -7.03 7.79 0.56
N GLN A 301 -6.18 6.87 0.14
CA GLN A 301 -4.80 6.72 0.61
C GLN A 301 -3.85 6.98 -0.55
N LEU A 302 -2.82 7.79 -0.28
CA LEU A 302 -1.72 8.02 -1.22
C LEU A 302 -0.61 7.02 -0.92
N ASN A 303 -0.13 6.36 -1.97
CA ASN A 303 0.91 5.35 -1.90
C ASN A 303 2.04 5.75 -2.86
N LEU A 304 3.28 5.53 -2.46
CA LEU A 304 4.44 5.73 -3.30
C LEU A 304 4.96 4.38 -3.77
N TYR A 305 5.09 4.19 -5.08
CA TYR A 305 5.77 3.02 -5.60
C TYR A 305 7.27 3.18 -5.45
N MET A 306 7.89 2.23 -4.76
CA MET A 306 9.31 2.23 -4.44
C MET A 306 9.96 0.97 -4.99
N LYS A 307 11.16 1.09 -5.54
CA LYS A 307 12.00 -0.05 -5.89
C LYS A 307 13.47 0.26 -5.73
N LYS A 308 14.29 -0.79 -5.61
CA LYS A 308 15.74 -0.67 -5.57
C LYS A 308 16.25 -0.24 -6.95
N VAL A 309 17.03 0.84 -7.00
CA VAL A 309 17.69 1.35 -8.20
C VAL A 309 19.19 1.29 -8.01
N SER A 310 19.93 0.74 -8.97
CA SER A 310 21.38 0.63 -8.89
C SER A 310 22.04 2.01 -8.88
N ALA A 311 23.17 2.15 -8.18
CA ALA A 311 23.91 3.40 -7.93
C ALA A 311 23.23 4.42 -6.98
N ILE A 312 21.90 4.37 -6.82
CA ILE A 312 21.19 5.13 -5.78
C ILE A 312 21.17 4.26 -4.52
N THR A 313 22.34 4.09 -3.92
CA THR A 313 22.52 3.21 -2.76
C THR A 313 21.98 3.90 -1.51
N CYS A 314 20.78 3.50 -1.11
CA CYS A 314 20.25 3.79 0.21
C CYS A 314 21.04 2.99 1.26
N ILE A 315 22.07 3.60 1.85
CA ILE A 315 22.95 2.97 2.86
C ILE A 315 22.19 2.61 4.15
N HIS A 316 21.00 3.18 4.36
CA HIS A 316 20.08 2.87 5.47
C HIS A 316 18.74 2.27 5.01
N CYS A 317 18.74 1.47 3.94
CA CYS A 317 17.60 0.62 3.60
C CYS A 317 17.69 -0.76 4.26
N SER A 318 18.42 -0.88 5.38
CA SER A 318 18.22 -2.00 6.30
C SER A 318 16.98 -1.71 7.14
N GLY A 319 15.93 -2.51 6.96
CA GLY A 319 14.83 -2.51 7.91
C GLY A 319 15.38 -2.78 9.31
N TYR A 320 15.14 -1.86 10.24
CA TYR A 320 15.41 -2.10 11.65
C TYR A 320 14.26 -2.96 12.18
N ILE A 321 14.47 -4.27 12.25
CA ILE A 321 13.57 -5.18 12.95
C ILE A 321 14.00 -5.14 14.41
N ASP A 322 13.12 -4.65 15.28
CA ASP A 322 13.40 -4.58 16.71
C ASP A 322 12.21 -5.15 17.51
N GLY A 323 12.46 -5.50 18.77
CA GLY A 323 11.45 -6.05 19.67
C GLY A 323 11.17 -7.56 19.49
N PRO A 324 9.98 -8.04 19.90
CA PRO A 324 9.66 -9.47 20.02
C PRO A 324 9.78 -10.27 18.71
N ILE A 325 9.70 -9.57 17.57
CA ILE A 325 9.80 -10.17 16.24
C ILE A 325 11.26 -10.50 15.91
N LEU A 326 12.21 -9.63 16.27
CA LEU A 326 13.65 -9.89 16.09
C LEU A 326 14.07 -11.10 16.92
N THR A 327 13.65 -11.16 18.19
CA THR A 327 13.95 -12.30 19.06
C THR A 327 13.34 -13.58 18.51
N THR A 328 12.11 -13.55 18.02
CA THR A 328 11.46 -14.73 17.42
C THR A 328 12.17 -15.18 16.14
N PHE A 329 12.53 -14.25 15.24
CA PHE A 329 13.26 -14.58 14.01
C PHE A 329 14.67 -15.11 14.29
N HIS A 330 15.42 -14.42 15.16
CA HIS A 330 16.78 -14.81 15.52
C HIS A 330 16.80 -16.14 16.27
N THR A 331 15.81 -16.39 17.14
CA THR A 331 15.71 -17.66 17.86
C THR A 331 15.41 -18.81 16.92
N ASN A 332 14.46 -18.65 15.98
CA ASN A 332 14.03 -19.74 15.10
C ASN A 332 14.97 -20.01 13.93
N LEU A 333 15.63 -18.98 13.38
CA LEU A 333 16.45 -19.14 12.16
C LEU A 333 17.96 -19.18 12.43
N VAL A 334 18.42 -18.72 13.58
CA VAL A 334 19.86 -18.67 13.91
C VAL A 334 20.16 -19.58 15.10
N ILE A 335 19.48 -19.37 16.23
CA ILE A 335 19.79 -20.09 17.47
C ILE A 335 19.36 -21.56 17.38
N LEU A 336 18.12 -21.84 16.99
CA LEU A 336 17.59 -23.21 16.90
C LEU A 336 18.42 -24.10 15.95
N PRO A 337 18.75 -23.67 14.71
CA PRO A 337 19.61 -24.44 13.83
C PRO A 337 21.02 -24.64 14.39
N ALA A 338 21.63 -23.61 14.98
CA ALA A 338 22.95 -23.73 15.59
C ALA A 338 22.96 -24.74 16.76
N VAL A 339 21.94 -24.71 17.63
CA VAL A 339 21.80 -25.67 18.74
C VAL A 339 21.61 -27.09 18.20
N MET A 340 20.78 -27.27 17.16
CA MET A 340 20.61 -28.57 16.51
C MET A 340 21.93 -29.08 15.91
N GLU A 341 22.74 -28.21 15.33
CA GLU A 341 24.06 -28.56 14.78
C GLU A 341 25.03 -28.99 15.90
N TYR A 342 25.11 -28.23 17.00
CA TYR A 342 25.94 -28.61 18.15
C TYR A 342 25.49 -29.91 18.81
N MET A 343 24.18 -30.14 18.91
CA MET A 343 23.64 -31.40 19.41
C MET A 343 24.00 -32.58 18.49
N GLN A 344 23.95 -32.38 17.17
CA GLN A 344 24.35 -33.40 16.20
C GLN A 344 25.82 -33.80 16.40
N TYR A 345 26.74 -32.84 16.53
CA TYR A 345 28.14 -33.14 16.84
C TYR A 345 28.32 -33.81 18.20
N GLY A 346 27.54 -33.40 19.21
CA GLY A 346 27.51 -34.03 20.53
C GLY A 346 27.14 -35.52 20.46
N PHE A 347 26.09 -35.87 19.70
CA PHE A 347 25.68 -37.26 19.51
C PHE A 347 26.68 -38.09 18.72
N ILE A 348 27.33 -37.52 17.70
CA ILE A 348 28.40 -38.19 16.97
C ILE A 348 29.58 -38.51 17.89
N ALA A 349 30.00 -37.55 18.72
CA ALA A 349 31.09 -37.76 19.68
C ALA A 349 30.74 -38.84 20.72
N LEU A 350 29.50 -38.83 21.24
CA LEU A 350 29.02 -39.84 22.18
C LEU A 350 29.00 -41.24 21.53
N GLY A 351 28.54 -41.34 20.28
CA GLY A 351 28.53 -42.60 19.53
C GLY A 351 29.93 -43.15 19.26
N LEU A 352 30.88 -42.28 18.94
CA LEU A 352 32.29 -42.70 18.78
C LEU A 352 32.90 -43.17 20.10
N ALA A 353 32.58 -42.50 21.21
CA ALA A 353 33.05 -42.90 22.54
C ALA A 353 32.50 -44.27 22.94
N THR A 354 31.22 -44.56 22.70
CA THR A 354 30.64 -45.87 23.02
C THR A 354 31.22 -46.99 22.15
N ILE A 355 31.50 -46.73 20.87
CA ILE A 355 32.19 -47.69 20.00
C ILE A 355 33.62 -47.96 20.48
N LEU A 356 34.36 -46.92 20.89
CA LEU A 356 35.71 -47.08 21.45
C LEU A 356 35.69 -47.90 22.74
N ILE A 357 34.75 -47.62 23.64
CA ILE A 357 34.60 -48.37 24.89
C ILE A 357 34.22 -49.83 24.60
N ALA A 358 33.28 -50.08 23.70
CA ALA A 358 32.89 -51.43 23.30
C ALA A 358 34.06 -52.21 22.67
N SER A 359 34.86 -51.55 21.82
CA SER A 359 36.06 -52.13 21.22
C SER A 359 37.14 -52.46 22.27
N LEU A 360 37.35 -51.59 23.26
CA LEU A 360 38.27 -51.84 24.37
C LEU A 360 37.81 -53.00 25.25
N VAL A 361 36.50 -53.09 25.53
CA VAL A 361 35.92 -54.21 26.29
C VAL A 361 36.03 -55.51 25.50
N TYR A 362 35.78 -55.49 24.19
CA TYR A 362 35.93 -56.65 23.30
C TYR A 362 37.40 -57.11 23.20
N HIS A 363 38.35 -56.18 23.06
CA HIS A 363 39.77 -56.53 23.08
C HIS A 363 40.20 -57.11 24.42
N LYS A 364 39.65 -56.61 25.53
CA LYS A 364 39.93 -57.14 26.87
C LYS A 364 39.32 -58.52 27.08
N SER A 365 38.11 -58.79 26.56
CA SER A 365 37.49 -60.12 26.61
C SER A 365 38.24 -61.13 25.74
N VAL A 366 38.66 -60.75 24.53
CA VAL A 366 39.44 -61.62 23.63
C VAL A 366 40.86 -61.89 24.17
N CYS A 367 41.48 -60.94 24.86
CA CYS A 367 42.77 -61.20 25.53
C CYS A 367 42.63 -62.07 26.80
N LEU A 368 41.47 -62.06 27.48
CA LEU A 368 41.19 -62.94 28.62
C LEU A 368 40.88 -64.37 28.16
N ASP A 369 40.29 -64.54 26.97
CA ASP A 369 40.04 -65.84 26.32
C ASP A 369 41.31 -66.53 25.80
N SER A 370 42.47 -65.84 25.74
CA SER A 370 43.76 -66.49 25.43
C SER A 370 44.46 -67.13 26.64
N SER A 371 43.80 -67.23 27.80
CA SER A 371 44.36 -67.81 29.03
C SER A 371 43.54 -68.88 29.73
N GLU A 372 42.43 -69.36 29.16
CA GLU A 372 41.72 -70.54 29.71
C GLU A 372 41.13 -71.38 28.56
N GLU A 373 41.77 -72.52 28.33
CA GLU A 373 41.25 -73.64 27.56
C GLU A 373 40.34 -74.47 28.49
N GLU A 374 39.26 -75.02 27.92
CA GLU A 374 38.45 -76.16 28.41
C GLU A 374 37.04 -75.89 29.03
N ASP A 375 36.05 -76.29 28.23
CA ASP A 375 34.70 -76.79 28.52
C ASP A 375 33.47 -75.90 28.87
N ASP A 376 32.45 -76.17 28.06
CA ASP A 376 31.01 -76.25 28.30
C ASP A 376 30.02 -75.21 27.75
N VAL A 377 29.02 -75.81 27.10
CA VAL A 377 27.90 -75.29 26.32
C VAL A 377 26.84 -74.66 27.22
N LEU A 378 26.56 -73.35 27.11
CA LEU A 378 25.17 -72.83 27.24
C LEU A 378 24.99 -71.34 26.86
N HIS A 379 24.00 -71.10 26.00
CA HIS A 379 23.17 -69.89 25.87
C HIS A 379 23.79 -68.50 25.67
N ILE A 380 23.67 -67.96 24.44
CA ILE A 380 23.47 -66.52 24.22
C ILE A 380 22.34 -66.29 23.20
N LYS A 381 21.13 -66.05 23.73
CA LYS A 381 20.15 -65.14 23.13
C LYS A 381 20.52 -63.74 23.62
N GLU A 382 20.73 -62.80 22.70
CA GLU A 382 20.58 -61.32 22.83
C GLU A 382 21.57 -60.61 21.88
N LEU A 383 21.35 -60.77 20.57
CA LEU A 383 21.96 -59.93 19.53
C LEU A 383 20.84 -59.55 18.54
N SER A 384 19.88 -58.77 19.02
CA SER A 384 18.77 -58.28 18.18
C SER A 384 18.28 -56.87 18.52
N PHE A 385 19.01 -56.09 19.33
CA PHE A 385 18.53 -54.75 19.72
C PHE A 385 19.26 -53.57 19.05
N SER A 386 20.53 -53.70 18.65
CA SER A 386 21.29 -52.52 18.16
C SER A 386 21.20 -52.23 16.65
N ILE A 387 20.60 -53.11 15.83
CA ILE A 387 20.48 -52.87 14.37
C ILE A 387 19.13 -52.24 13.97
N ARG A 388 18.13 -52.21 14.87
CA ARG A 388 16.83 -51.57 14.58
C ARG A 388 16.76 -50.07 14.90
N LEU A 389 17.71 -49.53 15.67
CA LEU A 389 17.71 -48.10 16.00
C LEU A 389 18.30 -47.23 14.87
N PHE A 390 19.25 -47.77 14.08
CA PHE A 390 19.83 -47.04 12.95
C PHE A 390 18.92 -46.96 11.71
N ARG A 391 17.98 -47.90 11.54
CA ARG A 391 16.99 -47.84 10.43
C ARG A 391 15.80 -46.91 10.68
N ALA A 392 15.63 -46.39 11.90
CA ALA A 392 14.54 -45.48 12.23
C ALA A 392 14.90 -43.99 12.05
N LEU A 393 16.19 -43.65 11.93
CA LEU A 393 16.66 -42.27 11.75
C LEU A 393 16.86 -41.85 10.28
N ASP A 394 17.01 -42.80 9.35
CA ASP A 394 17.13 -42.51 7.91
C ASP A 394 15.78 -42.24 7.20
N VAL A 395 14.63 -42.43 7.88
CA VAL A 395 13.29 -42.23 7.27
C VAL A 395 12.73 -40.82 7.49
N VAL A 396 13.39 -39.96 8.27
CA VAL A 396 12.87 -38.60 8.60
C VAL A 396 13.47 -37.49 7.72
N VAL A 397 14.50 -37.77 6.92
CA VAL A 397 15.17 -36.74 6.09
C VAL A 397 14.65 -36.70 4.64
N GLU A 398 13.81 -37.65 4.23
CA GLU A 398 13.34 -37.78 2.83
C GLU A 398 11.81 -37.68 2.68
N ALA A 399 11.16 -36.69 3.32
CA ALA A 399 9.78 -36.30 3.00
C ALA A 399 9.47 -34.87 3.48
N GLY A 400 9.73 -33.85 2.66
CA GLY A 400 9.39 -32.48 3.07
C GLY A 400 9.75 -31.34 2.13
N GLY A 401 9.76 -31.55 0.81
CA GLY A 401 9.77 -30.43 -0.15
C GLY A 401 8.42 -30.33 -0.84
N PRO A 402 7.62 -29.26 -0.68
CA PRO A 402 6.45 -29.05 -1.51
C PRO A 402 6.74 -28.05 -2.64
N SER A 403 6.63 -28.57 -3.86
CA SER A 403 6.37 -27.86 -5.10
C SER A 403 5.07 -27.02 -5.05
N LEU A 404 5.09 -25.88 -5.74
CA LEU A 404 3.92 -25.04 -6.03
C LEU A 404 2.75 -25.81 -6.69
N SER A 405 1.53 -25.64 -6.19
CA SER A 405 0.32 -25.34 -7.01
C SER A 405 -0.94 -25.14 -6.13
N HIS A 406 -1.69 -24.08 -6.41
CA HIS A 406 -3.03 -23.69 -5.91
C HIS A 406 -4.15 -24.57 -6.55
N PRO A 407 -5.48 -24.54 -6.18
CA PRO A 407 -6.22 -23.64 -5.26
C PRO A 407 -7.40 -24.30 -4.43
N ARG A 408 -8.17 -23.44 -3.72
CA ARG A 408 -9.61 -23.52 -3.30
C ARG A 408 -10.06 -24.47 -2.16
N GLY A 409 -10.77 -23.87 -1.17
CA GLY A 409 -12.04 -24.41 -0.66
C GLY A 409 -12.21 -24.56 0.85
N LEU A 410 -12.99 -23.64 1.45
CA LEU A 410 -13.95 -23.76 2.58
C LEU A 410 -13.90 -25.03 3.47
N THR A 411 -13.89 -24.97 4.81
CA THR A 411 -15.05 -24.69 5.71
C THR A 411 -14.54 -24.80 7.17
N SER A 412 -14.83 -23.85 8.08
CA SER A 412 -15.94 -23.80 9.05
C SER A 412 -15.59 -24.29 10.48
N LYS A 413 -16.13 -23.55 11.46
CA LYS A 413 -16.34 -23.81 12.91
C LYS A 413 -15.18 -23.52 13.87
N THR A 414 -15.30 -22.46 14.67
CA THR A 414 -15.92 -22.40 16.03
C THR A 414 -14.90 -22.78 17.11
N ILE A 415 -14.39 -21.79 17.86
CA ILE A 415 -14.86 -21.35 19.19
C ILE A 415 -14.50 -19.87 19.31
#